data_AF-A0A6C0J3V8-F1
#
_entry.id   AF-A0A6C0J3V8-F1
#
_cell.length_a   1.000
_cell.length_b   1.000
_cell.length_c   1.000
_cell.angle_alpha   90.00
_cell.angle_beta   90.00
_cell.angle_gamma   90.00
#
_symmetry.space_group_name_H-M   'P 1'
#
loop_
_entity.id
_entity.type
_entity.pdbx_description
1 polymer ?
#
loop_
_entity_poly.entity_id
_entity_poly.type
_entity_poly.pdbx_seq_one_letter_code
_entity_poly.pdbx_strand_id
1 'polypeptide(L)'
;MKLSLLDQLNNNKLVAGIMMILLNIGSRYLVDEFSTNPKERARNIILRRIGVFAMCFIATRDLVVSLILTAGFVILASGVAATPEGFETKKKPTLESPYASDPPLSTSQ
;
A
#
# COMPACT_ATOMS: atom_id res chain seq x y z
N MET A 1 -6.06 -23.39 29.01
CA MET A 1 -6.02 -24.54 28.09
C MET A 1 -6.39 -24.07 26.68
N LYS A 2 -5.42 -23.56 25.89
CA LYS A 2 -5.57 -23.22 24.44
C LYS A 2 -4.32 -22.60 23.77
N LEU A 3 -3.18 -22.44 24.45
CA LEU A 3 -1.95 -21.97 23.79
C LEU A 3 -1.30 -23.04 22.89
N SER A 4 -1.47 -24.32 23.20
CA SER A 4 -0.82 -25.41 22.46
C SER A 4 -1.15 -25.44 20.97
N LEU A 5 -2.32 -24.95 20.54
CA LEU A 5 -2.69 -24.88 19.13
C LEU A 5 -1.99 -23.71 18.42
N LEU A 6 -1.83 -22.56 19.09
CA LEU A 6 -1.10 -21.41 18.55
C LEU A 6 0.39 -21.72 18.48
N ASP A 7 0.95 -22.38 19.50
CA ASP A 7 2.35 -22.82 19.51
C ASP A 7 2.63 -23.84 18.40
N GLN A 8 1.68 -24.76 18.16
CA GLN A 8 1.77 -25.71 17.04
C GLN A 8 1.67 -25.00 15.68
N LEU A 9 0.83 -23.98 15.53
CA LEU A 9 0.72 -23.21 14.28
C LEU A 9 1.96 -22.35 14.03
N ASN A 10 2.47 -21.66 15.04
CA ASN A 10 3.66 -20.80 14.93
C ASN A 10 4.92 -21.60 14.62
N ASN A 11 5.09 -22.78 15.22
CA ASN A 11 6.25 -23.65 14.94
C ASN A 11 6.12 -24.46 13.64
N ASN A 12 4.95 -24.45 12.99
CA ASN A 12 4.75 -25.22 11.77
C ASN A 12 5.42 -24.54 10.57
N LYS A 13 6.41 -25.22 10.00
CA LYS A 13 7.14 -24.80 8.79
C LYS A 13 6.22 -24.53 7.59
N LEU A 14 5.06 -25.18 7.53
CA LEU A 14 4.06 -24.94 6.48
C LEU A 14 3.48 -23.52 6.55
N VAL A 15 3.18 -23.02 7.74
CA VAL A 15 2.64 -21.67 7.93
C VAL A 15 3.69 -20.64 7.51
N ALA A 16 4.94 -20.85 7.90
CA ALA A 16 6.06 -20.04 7.42
C ALA A 16 6.21 -20.06 5.89
N GLY A 17 6.11 -21.23 5.26
CA GLY A 17 6.18 -21.37 3.80
C GLY A 17 5.04 -20.66 3.07
N ILE A 18 3.81 -20.81 3.57
CA ILE A 18 2.62 -20.14 3.02
C ILE A 18 2.80 -18.62 3.09
N MET A 19 3.28 -18.09 4.22
CA MET A 19 3.49 -16.65 4.39
C MET A 19 4.62 -16.13 3.48
N MET A 20 5.65 -16.93 3.20
CA MET A 20 6.71 -16.59 2.25
C MET A 20 6.17 -16.45 0.81
N ILE A 21 5.27 -17.35 0.38
CA ILE A 21 4.60 -17.26 -0.93
C ILE A 21 3.66 -16.04 -0.95
N LEU A 22 2.91 -15.84 0.13
CA LEU A 22 1.97 -14.73 0.26
C LEU A 22 2.70 -13.39 0.18
N LEU A 23 3.88 -13.27 0.81
CA LEU A 23 4.72 -12.10 0.69
C LEU A 23 5.25 -11.89 -0.73
N ASN A 24 5.66 -12.97 -1.40
CA ASN A 24 6.13 -12.90 -2.77
C ASN A 24 5.06 -12.31 -3.70
N ILE A 25 3.81 -12.77 -3.59
CA ILE A 25 2.65 -12.20 -4.31
C ILE A 25 2.34 -10.77 -3.84
N GLY A 26 2.42 -10.55 -2.53
CA GLY A 26 2.16 -9.26 -1.89
C GLY A 26 3.13 -8.16 -2.32
N SER A 27 4.36 -8.50 -2.74
CA SER A 27 5.39 -7.52 -3.12
C SER A 27 4.95 -6.56 -4.23
N ARG A 28 4.26 -7.07 -5.27
CA ARG A 28 3.71 -6.26 -6.36
C ARG A 28 2.68 -5.25 -5.85
N TYR A 29 1.83 -5.67 -4.93
CA TYR A 29 0.75 -4.85 -4.38
C TYR A 29 1.26 -3.83 -3.36
N LEU A 30 2.32 -4.16 -2.62
CA LEU A 30 3.01 -3.22 -1.74
C LEU A 30 3.68 -2.09 -2.54
N VAL A 31 4.30 -2.41 -3.68
CA VAL A 31 4.93 -1.41 -4.58
C VAL A 31 3.88 -0.48 -5.19
N ASP A 32 2.77 -1.01 -5.68
CA ASP A 32 1.67 -0.21 -6.23
C ASP A 32 1.07 0.76 -5.20
N GLU A 33 1.26 0.49 -3.90
CA GLU A 33 0.74 1.31 -2.82
C GLU A 33 1.58 2.55 -2.49
N PHE A 34 2.88 2.50 -2.81
CA PHE A 34 3.77 3.67 -2.85
C PHE A 34 3.62 4.48 -4.14
N SER A 35 3.01 3.89 -5.17
CA SER A 35 2.71 4.59 -6.42
C SER A 35 1.71 5.72 -6.18
N THR A 36 1.97 6.87 -6.80
CA THR A 36 1.32 8.16 -6.52
C THR A 36 -0.15 8.24 -6.97
N ASN A 37 -0.73 7.16 -7.51
CA ASN A 37 -2.09 7.13 -8.06
C ASN A 37 -3.16 7.02 -6.95
N PRO A 38 -3.87 8.11 -6.61
CA PRO A 38 -4.77 8.13 -5.46
C PRO A 38 -6.08 7.37 -5.72
N LYS A 39 -6.49 7.19 -6.98
CA LYS A 39 -7.72 6.47 -7.38
C LYS A 39 -7.61 4.95 -7.22
N GLU A 40 -6.41 4.40 -7.29
CA GLU A 40 -6.15 2.96 -7.11
C GLU A 40 -5.85 2.63 -5.65
N ARG A 41 -5.33 3.60 -4.88
CA ARG A 41 -5.03 3.49 -3.44
C ARG A 41 -6.20 3.00 -2.59
N ALA A 42 -7.42 3.46 -2.86
CA ALA A 42 -8.60 3.12 -2.05
C ALA A 42 -9.15 1.72 -2.33
N ARG A 43 -8.94 1.17 -3.53
CA ARG A 43 -9.54 -0.10 -3.96
C ARG A 43 -8.93 -1.30 -3.27
N ASN A 44 -7.66 -1.19 -2.84
CA ASN A 44 -6.85 -2.32 -2.39
C ASN A 44 -6.48 -2.25 -0.89
N ILE A 45 -7.31 -1.61 -0.05
CA ILE A 45 -7.00 -1.42 1.38
C ILE A 45 -6.89 -2.73 2.17
N ILE A 46 -7.58 -3.79 1.74
CA ILE A 46 -7.49 -5.12 2.36
C ILE A 46 -6.15 -5.77 2.00
N LEU A 47 -5.77 -5.72 0.72
CA LEU A 47 -4.50 -6.26 0.22
C LEU A 47 -3.30 -5.61 0.91
N ARG A 48 -3.38 -4.30 1.14
CA ARG A 48 -2.44 -3.52 1.94
C ARG A 48 -2.23 -4.09 3.35
N ARG A 49 -3.32 -4.32 4.08
CA ARG A 49 -3.28 -4.87 5.44
C ARG A 49 -2.70 -6.29 5.47
N ILE A 50 -3.04 -7.10 4.47
CA ILE A 50 -2.52 -8.47 4.32
C ILE A 50 -1.02 -8.46 3.99
N GLY A 51 -0.56 -7.54 3.14
CA GLY A 51 0.86 -7.43 2.78
C GLY A 51 1.74 -7.03 3.97
N VAL A 52 1.30 -6.04 4.75
CA VAL A 52 2.00 -5.63 5.99
C VAL A 52 2.00 -6.76 7.01
N PHE A 53 0.87 -7.45 7.17
CA PHE A 53 0.79 -8.63 8.03
C PHE A 53 1.78 -9.73 7.62
N ALA A 54 1.88 -10.04 6.32
CA ALA A 54 2.82 -11.03 5.82
C ALA A 54 4.29 -10.64 6.07
N MET A 55 4.65 -9.36 5.89
CA MET A 55 5.98 -8.84 6.23
C MET A 55 6.28 -9.00 7.72
N CYS A 56 5.36 -8.57 8.59
CA CYS A 56 5.53 -8.70 10.03
C CYS A 56 5.64 -10.17 10.45
N PHE A 57 4.81 -11.06 9.91
CA PHE A 57 4.84 -12.48 10.21
C PHE A 57 6.17 -13.14 9.83
N ILE A 58 6.75 -12.80 8.68
CA ILE A 58 8.05 -13.33 8.28
C ILE A 58 9.17 -12.86 9.22
N ALA A 59 9.08 -11.61 9.69
CA ALA A 59 10.05 -11.02 10.61
C ALA A 59 9.98 -11.61 12.02
N THR A 60 8.79 -11.85 12.57
CA THR A 60 8.63 -12.37 13.94
C THR A 60 8.44 -13.87 14.04
N ARG A 61 8.02 -14.55 12.97
CA ARG A 61 7.62 -15.97 12.97
C ARG A 61 6.56 -16.33 14.03
N ASP A 62 5.80 -15.33 14.47
CA ASP A 62 4.75 -15.47 15.48
C ASP A 62 3.47 -14.76 15.00
N LEU A 63 2.38 -15.52 14.91
CA LEU A 63 1.08 -15.06 14.45
C LEU A 63 0.45 -14.00 15.37
N VAL A 64 0.64 -14.11 16.69
CA VAL A 64 0.07 -13.17 17.66
C VAL A 64 0.84 -11.86 17.63
N VAL A 65 2.18 -11.94 17.66
CA VAL A 65 3.04 -10.75 17.63
C VAL A 65 2.87 -9.99 16.32
N SER A 66 2.81 -10.69 15.18
CA SER A 66 2.62 -10.07 13.86
C SER A 66 1.26 -9.39 13.71
N LEU A 67 0.20 -9.95 14.31
CA LEU A 67 -1.14 -9.33 14.31
C LEU A 67 -1.16 -8.03 15.13
N ILE A 68 -0.52 -8.05 16.32
CA ILE A 68 -0.36 -6.86 17.17
C ILE A 68 0.44 -5.77 16.44
N LEU A 69 1.56 -6.15 15.81
CA LEU A 69 2.38 -5.22 15.03
C LEU A 69 1.61 -4.59 13.86
N THR A 70 0.84 -5.41 13.14
CA THR A 70 0.00 -4.94 12.03
C THR A 70 -1.09 -4.00 12.52
N ALA A 71 -1.73 -4.30 13.66
CA ALA A 71 -2.73 -3.43 14.26
C ALA A 71 -2.11 -2.08 14.66
N GLY A 72 -0.94 -2.08 15.30
CA GLY A 72 -0.19 -0.86 15.61
C GLY A 72 0.15 -0.05 14.36
N PHE A 73 0.65 -0.71 13.31
CA PHE A 73 0.93 -0.07 12.03
C PHE A 73 -0.32 0.56 11.42
N VAL A 74 -1.46 -0.14 11.39
CA VAL A 74 -2.71 0.38 10.82
C VAL A 74 -3.20 1.59 11.60
N ILE A 75 -3.11 1.58 12.93
CA ILE A 75 -3.48 2.72 13.78
C ILE A 75 -2.58 3.91 13.50
N LEU A 76 -1.25 3.71 13.41
CA LEU A 76 -0.31 4.78 13.08
C LEU A 76 -0.54 5.32 11.66
N ALA A 77 -0.69 4.44 10.67
CA ALA A 77 -0.94 4.83 9.29
C ALA A 77 -2.28 5.56 9.10
N SER A 78 -3.30 5.16 9.87
CA SER A 78 -4.61 5.82 9.85
C SER A 78 -4.61 7.12 10.66
N GLY A 79 -3.90 7.15 11.79
CA GLY A 79 -3.81 8.31 12.69
C GLY A 79 -2.90 9.43 12.17
N VAL A 80 -1.80 9.09 11.48
CA VAL A 80 -0.95 10.08 10.78
C VAL A 80 -1.69 10.70 9.58
N ALA A 81 -2.68 10.01 9.02
CA ALA A 81 -3.57 10.57 7.99
C ALA A 81 -4.75 11.37 8.57
N ALA A 82 -4.94 11.40 9.90
CA ALA A 82 -5.99 12.13 10.58
C ALA A 82 -5.61 13.58 10.92
N THR A 83 -4.54 14.12 10.33
CA THR A 83 -4.41 15.58 10.21
C THR A 83 -5.35 16.00 9.07
N PRO A 84 -6.41 16.79 9.33
CA PRO A 84 -7.25 17.37 8.29
C PRO A 84 -6.49 18.50 7.59
N GLU A 85 -5.38 18.18 6.91
CA GLU A 85 -4.78 19.11 5.97
C GLU A 85 -5.61 19.00 4.69
N GLY A 86 -6.57 19.93 4.58
CA GLY A 86 -7.25 20.20 3.33
C GLY A 86 -6.23 20.55 2.26
N PHE A 87 -5.76 19.54 1.53
CA PHE A 87 -5.10 19.76 0.26
C PHE A 87 -6.22 19.98 -0.75
N GLU A 88 -6.72 21.22 -0.81
CA GLU A 88 -7.38 21.70 -2.00
C GLU A 88 -6.43 21.44 -3.17
N THR A 89 -6.79 20.48 -4.01
CA THR A 89 -6.25 20.39 -5.35
C THR A 89 -6.70 21.63 -6.10
N LYS A 90 -6.00 22.76 -5.89
CA LYS A 90 -6.02 23.90 -6.81
C LYS A 90 -5.73 23.34 -8.19
N LYS A 91 -6.79 23.24 -8.99
CA LYS A 91 -6.77 22.93 -10.42
C LYS A 91 -5.62 23.73 -11.03
N LYS A 92 -4.58 23.02 -11.49
CA LYS A 92 -3.43 23.61 -12.19
C LYS A 92 -4.00 24.53 -13.28
N PRO A 93 -3.67 25.84 -13.31
CA PRO A 93 -4.09 26.68 -14.41
C PRO A 93 -3.63 26.00 -15.69
N THR A 94 -4.53 25.83 -16.64
CA THR A 94 -4.16 25.51 -18.01
C THR A 94 -3.19 26.60 -18.43
N LEU A 95 -1.89 26.27 -18.48
CA LEU A 95 -0.89 27.13 -19.07
C LEU A 95 -1.21 27.13 -20.56
N GLU A 96 -1.96 28.14 -21.01
CA GLU A 96 -2.03 28.44 -22.43
C GLU A 96 -0.58 28.67 -22.88
N SER A 97 -0.09 27.77 -23.73
CA SER A 97 1.23 27.90 -24.33
C SER A 97 1.29 29.27 -25.02
N PRO A 98 2.30 30.11 -24.74
CA PRO A 98 2.50 31.38 -25.46
C PRO A 98 2.64 31.24 -26.98
N TYR A 99 2.79 30.00 -27.47
CA TYR A 99 2.91 29.64 -28.88
C TYR A 99 1.59 29.18 -29.52
N ALA A 100 0.45 29.27 -28.81
CA ALA A 100 -0.86 28.90 -29.37
C ALA A 100 -1.41 29.92 -30.39
N SER A 101 -0.77 31.07 -30.56
CA SER A 101 -1.13 32.11 -31.52
C SER A 101 -0.27 32.13 -32.78
N ASP A 102 0.68 31.20 -32.94
CA ASP A 102 1.45 31.13 -34.17
C ASP A 102 0.50 30.73 -35.32
N PRO A 103 0.39 31.55 -36.39
CA PRO A 103 -0.44 31.21 -37.53
C PRO A 103 -0.02 29.82 -38.06
N PRO A 104 -0.97 28.97 -38.48
CA PRO A 104 -0.61 27.70 -39.09
C PRO A 104 0.34 27.98 -40.24
N LEU A 105 1.51 27.33 -40.21
CA LEU A 105 2.54 27.43 -41.22
C LEU A 105 1.87 27.34 -42.59
N SER A 106 1.89 28.42 -43.36
CA SER A 106 1.28 28.44 -44.69
C SER A 106 1.95 27.34 -45.52
N THR A 107 1.20 26.28 -45.80
CA THR A 107 1.57 25.27 -46.79
C THR A 107 1.70 26.00 -48.12
N SER A 108 2.91 26.44 -48.43
CA SER A 108 3.27 26.92 -49.75
C SER A 108 3.41 25.67 -50.61
N GLN A 109 2.43 25.52 -51.51
CA GLN A 109 2.37 24.68 -52.72
C GLN A 109 3.47 23.64 -52.91
#